data_AF-A0A3A9EI65-F1
#
_entry.id   AF-A0A3A9EI65-F1
#
_cell.length_a   1.000
_cell.length_b   1.000
_cell.length_c   1.000
_cell.angle_alpha   90.00
_cell.angle_beta   90.00
_cell.angle_gamma   90.00
#
_symmetry.space_group_name_H-M   'P 1'
#
loop_
_entity.id
_entity.type
_entity.pdbx_description
1 polymer ?
#
loop_
_entity_poly.entity_id
_entity_poly.type
_entity_poly.pdbx_seq_one_letter_code
_entity_poly.pdbx_strand_id
1 'polypeptide(L)'
;MNWERFKTWKRTAGALLLAAAVCIGGPVLEAFGEEEPLWEETVFLGEAAPLRIEGETLEERLRKEFPEETGEMECWWMGPGGRMTLEDLGRERPREDTDYQLSAVLHREDGKDSWANLTYRVRVVSGTVRVRGVGFPVQAGHSVLFQLESQDLTLFRRAWAEADPQGGSPRLEAEFTGLPFGVYRVSVPEGGAQPEAVECLLGVCRENDTVDPDLSEAMAEFTVNQTGRAIGESFRLGEKP
;
A
#
# COMPACT_ATOMS: atom_id res chain seq x y z
N MET A 1 -5.85 -50.97 7.05
CA MET A 1 -6.86 -51.61 7.90
C MET A 1 -6.40 -51.48 9.33
N ASN A 2 -7.30 -51.02 10.21
CA ASN A 2 -7.15 -50.64 11.62
C ASN A 2 -6.16 -51.48 12.44
N TRP A 3 -5.43 -50.82 13.36
CA TRP A 3 -5.75 -51.06 14.78
C TRP A 3 -5.49 -49.82 15.62
N GLU A 4 -6.51 -49.50 16.39
CA GLU A 4 -6.70 -48.31 17.21
C GLU A 4 -5.97 -48.38 18.56
N ARG A 5 -5.68 -47.17 19.07
CA ARG A 5 -5.90 -46.69 20.46
C ARG A 5 -5.29 -47.43 21.65
N PHE A 6 -4.50 -46.69 22.41
CA PHE A 6 -4.62 -46.47 23.88
C PHE A 6 -3.90 -45.12 24.16
N LYS A 7 -4.55 -43.97 24.43
CA LYS A 7 -5.20 -43.52 25.68
C LYS A 7 -4.47 -44.06 26.92
N THR A 8 -4.01 -43.32 27.93
CA THR A 8 -4.20 -41.93 28.36
C THR A 8 -3.31 -41.73 29.61
N TRP A 9 -2.98 -40.48 29.92
CA TRP A 9 -2.94 -39.90 31.27
C TRP A 9 -1.71 -40.04 32.20
N LYS A 10 -1.13 -38.84 32.40
CA LYS A 10 -0.96 -38.08 33.66
C LYS A 10 0.14 -38.47 34.67
N ARG A 11 0.93 -37.41 34.94
CA ARG A 11 1.46 -36.94 36.25
C ARG A 11 2.59 -37.83 36.81
N THR A 12 3.74 -37.34 37.26
CA THR A 12 4.08 -36.16 38.09
C THR A 12 5.62 -36.10 38.11
N ALA A 13 6.26 -34.97 37.82
CA ALA A 13 6.88 -34.06 38.79
C ALA A 13 8.04 -34.63 39.64
N GLY A 14 9.23 -34.01 39.47
CA GLY A 14 10.35 -33.95 40.43
C GLY A 14 11.32 -35.14 40.41
N ALA A 15 12.63 -35.00 40.48
CA ALA A 15 13.50 -33.85 40.67
C ALA A 15 14.96 -34.25 40.32
N LEU A 16 15.69 -33.28 39.76
CA LEU A 16 17.12 -32.97 39.96
C LEU A 16 18.18 -34.09 40.07
N LEU A 17 19.15 -34.03 39.13
CA LEU A 17 20.60 -34.04 39.38
C LEU A 17 21.25 -33.32 38.17
N LEU A 18 21.54 -32.02 38.28
CA LEU A 18 22.86 -31.44 38.55
C LEU A 18 23.97 -31.92 37.58
N ALA A 19 24.27 -31.09 36.59
CA ALA A 19 25.64 -30.88 36.15
C ALA A 19 25.82 -29.37 35.90
N ALA A 20 26.67 -28.77 36.72
CA ALA A 20 27.04 -27.37 36.71
C ALA A 20 27.92 -27.05 35.49
N ALA A 21 27.70 -25.89 34.89
CA ALA A 21 28.76 -25.13 34.23
C ALA A 21 28.67 -23.69 34.75
N VAL A 22 29.72 -23.27 35.43
CA VAL A 22 29.90 -21.98 36.07
C VAL A 22 30.26 -20.93 35.02
N CYS A 23 29.46 -19.86 35.04
CA CYS A 23 29.76 -18.45 34.83
C CYS A 23 30.93 -18.05 33.92
N ILE A 24 30.59 -17.38 32.81
CA ILE A 24 31.29 -16.16 32.41
C ILE A 24 30.22 -15.07 32.29
N GLY A 25 30.37 -14.04 33.11
CA GLY A 25 29.45 -12.91 33.18
C GLY A 25 29.52 -12.03 31.94
N GLY A 26 28.35 -11.65 31.46
CA GLY A 26 28.10 -10.42 30.74
C GLY A 26 26.74 -9.91 31.22
N PRO A 27 26.55 -8.59 31.40
CA PRO A 27 25.23 -8.08 31.68
C PRO A 27 24.33 -8.46 30.50
N VAL A 28 23.28 -9.23 30.78
CA VAL A 28 22.13 -9.29 29.88
C VAL A 28 21.56 -7.88 29.92
N LEU A 29 21.91 -7.08 28.92
CA LEU A 29 21.16 -5.89 28.58
C LEU A 29 19.75 -6.37 28.26
N GLU A 30 18.87 -6.29 29.26
CA GLU A 30 17.48 -5.92 29.01
C GLU A 30 17.53 -4.54 28.35
N ALA A 31 17.70 -4.52 27.03
CA ALA A 31 17.30 -3.39 26.22
C ALA A 31 15.84 -3.66 25.86
N PHE A 32 14.97 -3.01 26.64
CA PHE A 32 13.64 -2.63 26.25
C PHE A 32 13.62 -2.37 24.74
N GLY A 33 12.80 -3.12 24.01
CA GLY A 33 12.36 -2.67 22.70
C GLY A 33 11.48 -1.44 22.92
N GLU A 34 12.10 -0.29 23.21
CA GLU A 34 11.52 0.98 22.82
C GLU A 34 11.42 0.88 21.30
N GLU A 35 10.20 0.72 20.79
CA GLU A 35 9.93 0.93 19.38
C GLU A 35 10.57 2.28 19.04
N GLU A 36 11.59 2.27 18.18
CA GLU A 36 12.20 3.50 17.67
C GLU A 36 11.09 4.46 17.29
N PRO A 37 11.23 5.78 17.55
CA PRO A 37 10.22 6.74 17.17
C PRO A 37 10.00 6.65 15.66
N LEU A 38 8.95 5.92 15.28
CA LEU A 38 8.58 5.67 13.91
C LEU A 38 7.86 6.93 13.45
N TRP A 39 8.58 7.77 12.72
CA TRP A 39 7.92 8.79 11.94
C TRP A 39 7.20 8.09 10.80
N GLU A 40 5.88 8.25 10.73
CA GLU A 40 5.05 7.58 9.74
C GLU A 40 4.24 8.63 8.98
N GLU A 41 4.29 8.55 7.65
CA GLU A 41 3.44 9.32 6.76
C GLU A 41 2.77 8.38 5.76
N THR A 42 1.59 8.77 5.29
CA THR A 42 0.85 8.01 4.28
C THR A 42 0.83 8.78 2.97
N VAL A 43 1.13 8.09 1.87
CA VAL A 43 1.05 8.63 0.53
C VAL A 43 0.21 7.73 -0.38
N PHE A 44 -0.35 8.32 -1.42
CA PHE A 44 -0.97 7.58 -2.50
C PHE A 44 0.10 7.00 -3.43
N LEU A 45 -0.18 5.83 -4.02
CA LEU A 45 0.66 5.21 -5.02
C LEU A 45 0.95 6.19 -6.18
N GLY A 46 2.25 6.41 -6.44
CA GLY A 46 2.74 7.35 -7.45
C GLY A 46 3.19 8.70 -6.89
N GLU A 47 2.91 9.00 -5.61
CA GLU A 47 3.37 10.21 -4.94
C GLU A 47 4.84 10.12 -4.51
N ALA A 48 5.42 11.30 -4.28
CA ALA A 48 6.74 11.46 -3.71
C ALA A 48 6.78 11.03 -2.25
N ALA A 49 7.92 10.48 -1.80
CA ALA A 49 8.17 10.42 -0.37
C ALA A 49 8.13 11.86 0.22
N PRO A 50 7.36 12.10 1.28
CA PRO A 50 7.24 13.41 1.89
C PRO A 50 8.56 13.80 2.55
N LEU A 51 8.93 15.08 2.43
CA LEU A 51 10.03 15.70 3.17
C LEU A 51 9.56 16.53 4.35
N ARG A 52 8.26 16.48 4.65
CA ARG A 52 7.66 17.15 5.79
C ARG A 52 6.74 16.20 6.54
N ILE A 53 6.72 16.33 7.86
CA ILE A 53 5.87 15.58 8.77
C ILE A 53 5.17 16.58 9.68
N GLU A 54 3.84 16.54 9.73
CA GLU A 54 3.02 17.48 10.51
C GLU A 54 3.37 18.98 10.24
N GLY A 55 3.80 19.27 9.01
CA GLY A 55 4.16 20.63 8.60
C GLY A 55 5.60 21.06 8.92
N GLU A 56 6.46 20.20 9.47
CA GLU A 56 7.89 20.47 9.72
C GLU A 56 8.76 19.70 8.73
N THR A 57 9.93 20.23 8.31
CA THR A 57 10.83 19.44 7.44
C THR A 57 11.49 18.29 8.21
N LEU A 58 11.91 17.26 7.48
CA LEU A 58 12.70 16.17 8.07
C LEU A 58 13.96 16.69 8.77
N GLU A 59 14.63 17.72 8.22
CA GLU A 59 15.78 18.36 8.88
C GLU A 59 15.38 19.08 10.17
N GLU A 60 14.29 19.86 10.18
CA GLU A 60 13.79 20.53 11.38
C GLU A 60 13.45 19.52 12.48
N ARG A 61 12.90 18.36 12.09
CA ARG A 61 12.55 17.28 13.01
C ARG A 61 13.78 16.56 13.54
N LEU A 62 14.75 16.21 12.67
CA LEU A 62 16.05 15.64 13.08
C LEU A 62 16.83 16.60 13.99
N ARG A 63 16.72 17.91 13.79
CA ARG A 63 17.37 18.92 14.63
C ARG A 63 16.90 18.85 16.08
N LYS A 64 15.65 18.43 16.33
CA LYS A 64 15.07 18.28 17.68
C LYS A 64 15.66 17.12 18.46
N GLU A 65 16.31 16.18 17.80
CA GLU A 65 17.11 15.12 18.45
C GLU A 65 18.38 15.70 19.13
N PHE A 66 18.70 16.97 18.88
CA PHE A 66 19.82 17.70 19.48
C PHE A 66 19.38 18.97 20.24
N PRO A 67 18.51 18.87 21.26
CA PRO A 67 17.76 20.02 21.82
C PRO A 67 18.63 21.11 22.46
N GLU A 68 19.83 20.78 22.93
CA GLU A 68 20.73 21.70 23.65
C GLU A 68 22.07 21.92 22.93
N GLU A 69 22.25 21.31 21.76
CA GLU A 69 23.52 21.37 21.05
C GLU A 69 23.47 22.39 19.91
N THR A 70 24.57 23.10 19.70
CA THR A 70 24.75 24.06 18.61
C THR A 70 25.85 23.58 17.68
N GLY A 71 25.60 23.69 16.38
CA GLY A 71 26.53 23.21 15.36
C GLY A 71 25.89 23.24 13.98
N GLU A 72 26.70 22.93 12.98
CA GLU A 72 26.23 22.67 11.62
C GLU A 72 25.70 21.24 11.55
N MET A 73 24.53 21.05 10.93
CA MET A 73 23.89 19.75 10.83
C MET A 73 23.90 19.25 9.39
N GLU A 74 24.32 18.01 9.20
CA GLU A 74 24.28 17.32 7.93
C GLU A 74 23.33 16.12 8.03
N CYS A 75 22.37 16.01 7.11
CA CYS A 75 21.36 14.95 7.10
C CYS A 75 21.40 14.14 5.81
N TRP A 76 21.11 12.84 5.90
CA TRP A 76 21.03 11.96 4.76
C TRP A 76 20.11 10.77 5.04
N TRP A 77 19.84 10.00 3.99
CA TRP A 77 19.21 8.70 4.11
C TRP A 77 20.05 7.61 3.45
N MET A 78 19.81 6.36 3.83
CA MET A 78 20.49 5.20 3.24
C MET A 78 19.66 4.61 2.10
N GLY A 79 20.06 4.92 0.86
CA GLY A 79 19.46 4.36 -0.34
C GLY A 79 20.19 3.16 -0.91
N PRO A 80 19.72 2.61 -2.04
CA PRO A 80 20.31 1.41 -2.67
C PRO A 80 21.78 1.58 -3.07
N GLY A 81 22.20 2.82 -3.37
CA GLY A 81 23.58 3.18 -3.72
C GLY A 81 24.44 3.64 -2.54
N GLY A 82 23.93 3.58 -1.30
CA GLY A 82 24.59 4.10 -0.12
C GLY A 82 23.96 5.41 0.37
N ARG A 83 24.79 6.30 0.94
CA ARG A 83 24.35 7.57 1.50
C ARG A 83 23.82 8.52 0.42
N MET A 84 22.61 9.02 0.59
CA MET A 84 21.91 9.89 -0.36
C MET A 84 21.30 11.11 0.35
N THR A 85 21.10 12.20 -0.38
CA THR A 85 20.58 13.44 0.23
C THR A 85 19.08 13.33 0.51
N LEU A 86 18.55 14.12 1.45
CA LEU A 86 17.09 14.20 1.66
C LEU A 86 16.35 14.74 0.43
N GLU A 87 17.01 15.54 -0.40
CA GLU A 87 16.45 15.95 -1.69
C GLU A 87 16.24 14.75 -2.63
N ASP A 88 17.15 13.78 -2.63
CA ASP A 88 16.97 12.53 -3.38
C ASP A 88 15.84 11.67 -2.83
N LEU A 89 15.62 11.68 -1.51
CA LEU A 89 14.45 11.03 -0.91
C LEU A 89 13.15 11.61 -1.48
N GLY A 90 13.05 12.93 -1.65
CA GLY A 90 11.87 13.57 -2.24
C GLY A 90 11.61 13.21 -3.71
N ARG A 91 12.56 12.55 -4.37
CA ARG A 91 12.42 12.01 -5.73
C ARG A 91 11.97 10.55 -5.73
N GLU A 92 12.09 9.84 -4.61
CA GLU A 92 11.61 8.48 -4.48
C GLU A 92 10.09 8.43 -4.64
N ARG A 93 9.62 7.34 -5.25
CA ARG A 93 8.21 7.04 -5.52
C ARG A 93 7.94 5.62 -5.03
N PRO A 94 7.78 5.40 -3.72
CA PRO A 94 7.61 4.06 -3.16
C PRO A 94 6.37 3.38 -3.75
N ARG A 95 6.48 2.08 -4.03
CA ARG A 95 5.40 1.26 -4.60
C ARG A 95 4.70 0.37 -3.57
N GLU A 96 5.31 0.25 -2.40
CA GLU A 96 4.85 -0.50 -1.25
C GLU A 96 5.35 0.22 0.01
N ASP A 97 4.83 -0.15 1.18
CA ASP A 97 5.30 0.37 2.46
C ASP A 97 6.82 0.25 2.56
N THR A 98 7.49 1.37 2.81
CA THR A 98 8.95 1.46 2.78
C THR A 98 9.48 2.16 4.02
N ASP A 99 10.51 1.56 4.63
CA ASP A 99 11.24 2.12 5.75
C ASP A 99 12.55 2.74 5.27
N TYR A 100 12.68 4.06 5.42
CA TYR A 100 13.88 4.81 5.13
C TYR A 100 14.68 5.04 6.40
N GLN A 101 15.97 4.70 6.38
CA GLN A 101 16.89 4.99 7.47
C GLN A 101 17.46 6.40 7.27
N LEU A 102 17.04 7.33 8.13
CA LEU A 102 17.54 8.70 8.19
C LEU A 102 18.68 8.79 9.20
N SER A 103 19.71 9.55 8.85
CA SER A 103 20.84 9.82 9.72
C SER A 103 21.14 11.31 9.72
N ALA A 104 21.48 11.84 10.89
CA ALA A 104 21.95 13.20 11.05
C ALA A 104 23.25 13.22 11.86
N VAL A 105 24.16 14.11 11.47
CA VAL A 105 25.35 14.46 12.23
C VAL A 105 25.32 15.93 12.55
N LEU A 106 25.54 16.25 13.83
CA LEU A 106 25.76 17.61 14.29
C LEU A 106 27.26 17.80 14.55
N HIS A 107 27.88 18.67 13.75
CA HIS A 107 29.26 19.10 13.90
C HIS A 107 29.32 20.25 14.90
N ARG A 108 29.72 19.94 16.13
CA ARG A 108 29.78 20.92 17.22
C ARG A 108 31.04 21.76 17.13
N GLU A 109 30.98 22.98 17.66
CA GLU A 109 32.12 23.90 17.71
C GLU A 109 33.29 23.37 18.56
N ASP A 110 33.04 22.45 19.50
CA ASP A 110 34.07 21.79 20.30
C ASP A 110 34.81 20.67 19.54
N GLY A 111 34.51 20.49 18.25
CA GLY A 111 35.15 19.53 17.35
C GLY A 111 34.66 18.09 17.55
N LYS A 112 33.57 17.89 18.30
CA LYS A 112 32.93 16.59 18.46
C LYS A 112 31.71 16.48 17.56
N ASP A 113 31.42 15.26 17.11
CA ASP A 113 30.24 14.95 16.34
C ASP A 113 29.22 14.21 17.21
N SER A 114 27.97 14.65 17.13
CA SER A 114 26.81 13.95 17.70
C SER A 114 26.02 13.32 16.56
N TRP A 115 25.52 12.09 16.78
CA TRP A 115 24.85 11.29 15.76
C TRP A 115 23.42 10.97 16.19
N ALA A 116 22.49 11.05 15.25
CA ALA A 116 21.12 10.56 15.40
C ALA A 116 20.77 9.68 14.21
N ASN A 117 20.09 8.56 14.47
CA ASN A 117 19.54 7.68 13.44
C ASN A 117 18.07 7.44 13.74
N LEU A 118 17.25 7.41 12.70
CA LEU A 118 15.81 7.25 12.85
C LEU A 118 15.22 6.53 11.64
N THR A 119 14.21 5.70 11.91
CA THR A 119 13.42 5.03 10.89
C THR A 119 12.21 5.90 10.50
N TYR A 120 12.17 6.32 9.24
CA TYR A 120 11.05 7.03 8.63
C TYR A 120 10.27 6.10 7.71
N ARG A 121 9.03 5.77 8.08
CA ARG A 121 8.14 4.90 7.30
C ARG A 121 7.21 5.70 6.41
N VAL A 122 7.18 5.35 5.14
CA VAL A 122 6.17 5.82 4.20
C VAL A 122 5.23 4.67 3.88
N ARG A 123 3.95 4.82 4.27
CA ARG A 123 2.85 3.92 3.93
C ARG A 123 2.33 4.26 2.55
N VAL A 124 2.10 3.25 1.72
CA VAL A 124 1.60 3.45 0.35
C VAL A 124 0.19 2.90 0.22
N VAL A 125 -0.77 3.78 -0.06
CA VAL A 125 -2.16 3.42 -0.36
C VAL A 125 -2.36 3.42 -1.88
N SER A 126 -2.91 2.34 -2.42
CA SER A 126 -3.28 2.27 -3.84
C SER A 126 -4.78 2.41 -4.02
N GLY A 127 -5.19 3.01 -5.14
CA GLY A 127 -6.58 3.22 -5.46
C GLY A 127 -7.28 1.98 -6.00
N THR A 128 -8.60 1.94 -5.83
CA THR A 128 -9.50 0.95 -6.41
C THR A 128 -10.69 1.61 -7.09
N VAL A 129 -10.90 1.31 -8.36
CA VAL A 129 -12.16 1.61 -9.06
C VAL A 129 -13.03 0.37 -9.06
N ARG A 130 -14.15 0.42 -8.34
CA ARG A 130 -15.21 -0.59 -8.41
C ARG A 130 -16.17 -0.23 -9.54
N VAL A 131 -16.57 -1.23 -10.32
CA VAL A 131 -17.49 -1.06 -11.43
C VAL A 131 -18.69 -1.96 -11.23
N ARG A 132 -19.88 -1.38 -11.35
CA ARG A 132 -21.14 -2.07 -11.16
C ARG A 132 -22.03 -1.92 -12.39
N GLY A 133 -22.35 -3.04 -13.02
CA GLY A 133 -23.39 -3.14 -14.03
C GLY A 133 -24.74 -3.48 -13.39
N VAL A 134 -25.74 -2.64 -13.62
CA VAL A 134 -27.14 -2.83 -13.23
C VAL A 134 -28.03 -2.83 -14.48
N GLY A 135 -29.23 -3.41 -14.42
CA GLY A 135 -30.16 -3.39 -15.57
C GLY A 135 -30.10 -4.62 -16.49
N PHE A 136 -31.19 -4.79 -17.26
CA PHE A 136 -31.63 -6.02 -17.96
C PHE A 136 -31.81 -7.23 -17.01
N PRO A 137 -32.62 -8.27 -17.33
CA PRO A 137 -32.55 -9.53 -16.60
C PRO A 137 -31.16 -10.14 -16.78
N VAL A 138 -30.23 -9.78 -15.90
CA VAL A 138 -28.91 -10.38 -15.78
C VAL A 138 -29.15 -11.86 -15.46
N GLN A 139 -28.80 -12.73 -16.39
CA GLN A 139 -28.90 -14.18 -16.22
C GLN A 139 -27.52 -14.72 -15.83
N ALA A 140 -27.51 -15.79 -15.04
CA ALA A 140 -26.28 -16.50 -14.69
C ALA A 140 -25.55 -16.92 -15.99
N GLY A 141 -24.23 -16.68 -16.03
CA GLY A 141 -23.38 -16.97 -17.19
C GLY A 141 -23.27 -15.84 -18.22
N HIS A 142 -23.95 -14.72 -18.02
CA HIS A 142 -23.68 -13.50 -18.79
C HIS A 142 -22.43 -12.79 -18.26
N SER A 143 -21.74 -12.06 -19.13
CA SER A 143 -20.58 -11.26 -18.76
C SER A 143 -20.55 -9.92 -19.49
N VAL A 144 -19.90 -8.94 -18.87
CA VAL A 144 -19.63 -7.63 -19.47
C VAL A 144 -18.13 -7.35 -19.34
N LEU A 145 -17.52 -6.90 -20.43
CA LEU A 145 -16.15 -6.40 -20.39
C LEU A 145 -16.18 -4.91 -20.09
N PHE A 146 -15.52 -4.51 -19.00
CA PHE A 146 -15.26 -3.12 -18.67
C PHE A 146 -13.84 -2.76 -19.08
N GLN A 147 -13.67 -1.53 -19.56
CA GLN A 147 -12.41 -0.93 -19.90
C GLN A 147 -12.18 0.29 -19.00
N LEU A 148 -11.01 0.38 -18.40
CA LEU A 148 -10.55 1.53 -17.62
C LEU A 148 -9.35 2.15 -18.33
N GLU A 149 -9.42 3.46 -18.57
CA GLU A 149 -8.38 4.24 -19.23
C GLU A 149 -7.88 5.37 -18.34
N SER A 150 -6.58 5.62 -18.38
CA SER A 150 -5.95 6.88 -18.00
C SER A 150 -4.94 7.29 -19.09
N GLN A 151 -4.21 8.38 -18.90
CA GLN A 151 -3.31 8.94 -19.91
C GLN A 151 -2.31 7.91 -20.50
N ASP A 152 -1.78 7.01 -19.66
CA ASP A 152 -0.75 6.04 -20.05
C ASP A 152 -1.13 4.58 -19.72
N LEU A 153 -2.40 4.33 -19.38
CA LEU A 153 -2.87 3.02 -18.93
C LEU A 153 -4.20 2.66 -19.58
N THR A 154 -4.31 1.43 -20.06
CA THR A 154 -5.58 0.82 -20.45
C THR A 154 -5.67 -0.57 -19.85
N LEU A 155 -6.71 -0.79 -19.04
CA LEU A 155 -6.98 -2.07 -18.38
C LEU A 155 -8.35 -2.59 -18.78
N PHE A 156 -8.47 -3.91 -18.83
CA PHE A 156 -9.72 -4.60 -19.10
C PHE A 156 -10.04 -5.56 -17.95
N ARG A 157 -11.31 -5.57 -17.53
CA ARG A 157 -11.83 -6.51 -16.54
C ARG A 157 -13.20 -7.01 -16.95
N ARG A 158 -13.41 -8.31 -16.85
CA ARG A 158 -14.70 -8.94 -17.16
C ARG A 158 -15.47 -9.18 -15.87
N ALA A 159 -16.65 -8.60 -15.76
CA ALA A 159 -17.61 -8.91 -14.71
C ALA A 159 -18.48 -10.08 -15.14
N TRP A 160 -18.72 -11.01 -14.23
CA TRP A 160 -19.62 -12.14 -14.45
C TRP A 160 -20.89 -11.94 -13.63
N ALA A 161 -22.01 -12.37 -14.19
CA ALA A 161 -23.29 -12.33 -13.50
C ALA A 161 -23.28 -13.31 -12.32
N GLU A 162 -23.15 -12.79 -11.11
CA GLU A 162 -23.17 -13.57 -9.88
C GLU A 162 -24.52 -13.44 -9.17
N ALA A 163 -24.99 -14.53 -8.57
CA ALA A 163 -26.23 -14.51 -7.81
C ALA A 163 -26.09 -13.62 -6.57
N ASP A 164 -27.07 -12.74 -6.32
CA ASP A 164 -27.06 -11.91 -5.12
C ASP A 164 -27.23 -12.80 -3.87
N PRO A 165 -26.27 -12.82 -2.93
CA PRO A 165 -26.31 -13.68 -1.75
C PRO A 165 -27.48 -13.36 -0.81
N GLN A 166 -28.09 -12.17 -0.90
CA GLN A 166 -29.27 -11.81 -0.10
C GLN A 166 -30.60 -12.14 -0.79
N GLY A 167 -30.56 -12.76 -1.98
CA GLY A 167 -31.73 -13.02 -2.81
C GLY A 167 -32.14 -11.75 -3.56
N GLY A 168 -31.84 -11.71 -4.86
CA GLY A 168 -32.08 -10.54 -5.69
C GLY A 168 -31.67 -10.77 -7.14
N SER A 169 -31.78 -9.73 -7.96
CA SER A 169 -31.27 -9.76 -9.34
C SER A 169 -29.75 -9.98 -9.32
N PRO A 170 -29.21 -10.85 -10.20
CA PRO A 170 -27.76 -11.06 -10.30
C PRO A 170 -27.00 -9.75 -10.53
N ARG A 171 -25.81 -9.65 -9.94
CA ARG A 171 -24.96 -8.45 -10.00
C ARG A 171 -23.78 -8.69 -10.94
N LEU A 172 -23.37 -7.65 -11.65
CA LEU A 172 -22.17 -7.61 -12.46
C LEU A 172 -21.19 -6.64 -11.81
N GLU A 173 -20.21 -7.18 -11.10
CA GLU A 173 -19.20 -6.37 -10.39
C GLU A 173 -17.80 -6.72 -10.90
N ALA A 174 -16.96 -5.71 -11.01
CA ALA A 174 -15.53 -5.85 -11.32
C ALA A 174 -14.74 -4.79 -10.56
N GLU A 175 -13.49 -5.11 -10.23
CA GLU A 175 -12.59 -4.19 -9.55
C GLU A 175 -11.30 -4.01 -10.34
N PHE A 176 -10.86 -2.76 -10.44
CA PHE A 176 -9.53 -2.37 -10.87
C PHE A 176 -8.77 -1.88 -9.64
N THR A 177 -7.82 -2.69 -9.15
CA THR A 177 -7.04 -2.44 -7.94
C THR A 177 -5.60 -2.07 -8.26
N GLY A 178 -4.87 -1.52 -7.29
CA GLY A 178 -3.45 -1.18 -7.44
C GLY A 178 -3.21 0.03 -8.33
N LEU A 179 -4.19 0.94 -8.41
CA LEU A 179 -4.14 2.10 -9.28
C LEU A 179 -3.41 3.27 -8.60
N PRO A 180 -2.56 4.03 -9.32
CA PRO A 180 -2.02 5.29 -8.80
C PRO A 180 -3.10 6.37 -8.67
N PHE A 181 -2.80 7.46 -7.98
CA PHE A 181 -3.70 8.62 -7.97
C PHE A 181 -3.87 9.16 -9.40
N GLY A 182 -5.04 9.66 -9.72
CA GLY A 182 -5.32 10.23 -11.04
C GLY A 182 -6.79 10.21 -11.43
N VAL A 183 -7.02 10.62 -12.67
CA VAL A 183 -8.34 10.63 -13.31
C VAL A 183 -8.44 9.44 -14.25
N TYR A 184 -9.51 8.67 -14.08
CA TYR A 184 -9.78 7.46 -14.84
C TYR A 184 -11.11 7.57 -15.56
N ARG A 185 -11.18 7.00 -16.76
CA ARG A 185 -12.42 6.84 -17.53
C ARG A 185 -12.76 5.37 -17.64
N VAL A 186 -13.92 4.99 -17.13
CA VAL A 186 -14.47 3.64 -17.26
C VAL A 186 -15.51 3.62 -18.37
N SER A 187 -15.52 2.57 -19.19
CA SER A 187 -16.51 2.39 -20.27
C SER A 187 -16.76 0.90 -20.57
N VAL A 188 -17.77 0.64 -21.42
CA VAL A 188 -18.03 -0.68 -22.00
C VAL A 188 -17.72 -0.61 -23.51
N PRO A 189 -16.61 -1.21 -23.99
CA PRO A 189 -16.11 -1.00 -25.35
C PRO A 189 -17.03 -1.54 -26.44
N GLU A 190 -17.81 -2.59 -26.15
CA GLU A 190 -18.79 -3.17 -27.08
C GLU A 190 -20.09 -2.34 -27.15
N GLY A 191 -20.17 -1.23 -26.41
CA GLY A 191 -21.38 -0.43 -26.27
C GLY A 191 -22.45 -1.13 -25.43
N GLY A 192 -23.67 -0.60 -25.49
CA GLY A 192 -24.81 -1.20 -24.79
C GLY A 192 -24.85 -0.94 -23.28
N ALA A 193 -24.10 0.05 -22.79
CA ALA A 193 -24.21 0.56 -21.42
C ALA A 193 -24.53 2.06 -21.41
N GLN A 194 -25.20 2.52 -20.34
CA GLN A 194 -25.52 3.92 -20.09
C GLN A 194 -25.17 4.30 -18.65
N PRO A 195 -24.41 5.38 -18.41
CA PRO A 195 -23.79 6.25 -19.41
C PRO A 195 -22.72 5.52 -20.25
N GLU A 196 -22.33 6.10 -21.39
CA GLU A 196 -21.30 5.50 -22.26
C GLU A 196 -19.92 5.41 -21.58
N ALA A 197 -19.65 6.34 -20.68
CA ALA A 197 -18.48 6.33 -19.84
C ALA A 197 -18.75 7.04 -18.50
N VAL A 198 -17.99 6.66 -17.47
CA VAL A 198 -17.99 7.30 -16.16
C VAL A 198 -16.57 7.74 -15.84
N GLU A 199 -16.41 8.98 -15.37
CA GLU A 199 -15.14 9.47 -14.85
C GLU A 199 -15.04 9.14 -13.35
N CYS A 200 -13.88 8.59 -12.95
CA CYS A 200 -13.56 8.26 -11.58
C CYS A 200 -12.28 8.99 -11.16
N LEU A 201 -12.32 9.66 -10.02
CA LEU A 201 -11.17 10.32 -9.42
C LEU A 201 -10.62 9.43 -8.31
N LEU A 202 -9.34 9.11 -8.36
CA LEU A 202 -8.64 8.38 -7.29
C LEU A 202 -7.57 9.28 -6.71
N GLY A 203 -7.64 9.54 -5.42
CA GLY A 203 -6.69 10.41 -4.73
C GLY A 203 -6.72 11.86 -5.15
N VAL A 204 -7.47 12.28 -6.19
CA VAL A 204 -7.45 13.66 -6.70
C VAL A 204 -8.66 14.44 -6.17
N CYS A 205 -8.38 15.55 -5.49
CA CYS A 205 -9.40 16.51 -5.07
C CYS A 205 -9.60 17.59 -6.16
N ARG A 206 -10.82 17.71 -6.70
CA ARG A 206 -11.10 18.61 -7.83
C ARG A 206 -11.01 20.09 -7.46
N GLU A 207 -11.30 20.42 -6.20
CA GLU A 207 -11.45 21.79 -5.73
C GLU A 207 -10.11 22.52 -5.61
N ASN A 208 -9.04 21.81 -5.29
CA ASN A 208 -7.74 22.38 -4.93
C ASN A 208 -6.53 21.67 -5.59
N ASP A 209 -6.76 20.68 -6.45
CA ASP A 209 -5.71 19.91 -7.14
C ASP A 209 -4.72 19.23 -6.18
N THR A 210 -5.16 18.90 -4.97
CA THR A 210 -4.36 18.16 -3.99
C THR A 210 -4.59 16.67 -4.09
N VAL A 211 -3.60 15.91 -3.66
CA VAL A 211 -3.73 14.46 -3.48
C VAL A 211 -4.21 14.15 -2.06
N ASP A 212 -5.18 13.26 -1.93
CA ASP A 212 -5.77 12.81 -0.66
C ASP A 212 -5.88 11.26 -0.62
N PRO A 213 -5.05 10.57 0.19
CA PRO A 213 -5.12 9.13 0.40
C PRO A 213 -6.49 8.59 0.84
N ASP A 214 -7.33 9.42 1.47
CA ASP A 214 -8.68 9.02 1.89
C ASP A 214 -9.63 8.82 0.70
N LEU A 215 -9.30 9.38 -0.47
CA LEU A 215 -10.04 9.21 -1.73
C LEU A 215 -9.52 8.01 -2.54
N SER A 216 -9.17 6.91 -1.86
CA SER A 216 -8.61 5.70 -2.47
C SER A 216 -9.63 4.79 -3.15
N GLU A 217 -10.93 5.01 -2.96
CA GLU A 217 -11.98 4.24 -3.64
C GLU A 217 -12.87 5.13 -4.52
N ALA A 218 -13.21 4.63 -5.71
CA ALA A 218 -14.21 5.22 -6.58
C ALA A 218 -15.16 4.15 -7.14
N MET A 219 -16.38 4.56 -7.46
CA MET A 219 -17.42 3.68 -8.03
C MET A 219 -17.87 4.20 -9.39
N ALA A 220 -17.92 3.30 -10.38
CA ALA A 220 -18.55 3.53 -11.67
C ALA A 220 -19.79 2.65 -11.81
N GLU A 221 -20.96 3.27 -11.96
CA GLU A 221 -22.22 2.54 -12.18
C GLU A 221 -22.70 2.67 -13.62
N PHE A 222 -23.10 1.55 -14.21
CA PHE A 222 -23.60 1.45 -15.58
C PHE A 222 -24.95 0.73 -15.61
N THR A 223 -25.89 1.27 -16.37
CA THR A 223 -27.08 0.54 -16.82
C THR A 223 -26.74 -0.25 -18.08
N VAL A 224 -26.67 -1.57 -17.98
CA VAL A 224 -26.32 -2.49 -19.07
C VAL A 224 -27.58 -2.95 -19.79
N ASN A 225 -27.65 -2.68 -21.09
CA ASN A 225 -28.77 -3.00 -21.97
C ASN A 225 -28.47 -4.18 -22.90
N GLN A 226 -27.20 -4.56 -23.07
CA GLN A 226 -26.76 -5.71 -23.85
C GLN A 226 -25.62 -6.43 -23.11
N THR A 227 -25.61 -7.76 -23.16
CA THR A 227 -24.53 -8.57 -22.59
C THR A 227 -23.97 -9.50 -23.65
N GLY A 228 -22.66 -9.69 -23.65
CA GLY A 228 -22.03 -10.71 -24.46
C GLY A 228 -22.41 -12.10 -23.91
N ARG A 229 -22.84 -13.02 -24.78
CA ARG A 229 -22.87 -14.44 -24.43
C ARG A 229 -21.44 -14.93 -24.34
N ALA A 230 -21.13 -15.74 -23.33
CA ALA A 230 -19.80 -16.32 -23.13
C ALA A 230 -19.32 -17.02 -24.41
N ILE A 231 -18.40 -16.37 -25.13
CA ILE A 231 -17.52 -17.05 -26.08
C ILE A 231 -16.17 -17.10 -25.38
N GLY A 232 -15.65 -18.31 -25.18
CA GLY A 232 -14.34 -18.57 -24.59
C GLY A 232 -13.21 -18.16 -25.53
N GLU A 233 -13.17 -16.90 -25.94
CA GLU A 233 -12.17 -16.39 -26.87
C GLU A 233 -11.07 -15.68 -26.10
N SER A 234 -9.89 -16.26 -26.23
CA SER A 234 -8.62 -15.76 -25.76
C SER A 234 -8.21 -14.62 -26.69
N PHE A 235 -8.18 -13.39 -26.18
CA PHE A 235 -7.68 -12.25 -26.94
C PHE A 235 -6.15 -12.18 -26.80
N ARG A 236 -5.44 -12.25 -27.93
CA ARG A 236 -4.02 -11.85 -27.99
C ARG A 236 -3.97 -10.32 -27.97
N LEU A 237 -3.24 -9.77 -27.01
CA LEU A 237 -2.83 -8.36 -27.03
C LEU A 237 -1.97 -8.16 -28.29
N GLY A 238 -2.46 -7.33 -29.22
CA GLY A 238 -1.67 -6.94 -30.38
C GLY A 238 -0.50 -6.06 -29.94
N GLU A 239 0.71 -6.46 -30.32
CA GLU A 239 1.88 -5.57 -30.29
C GLU A 239 1.58 -4.34 -31.14
N LYS A 240 1.93 -3.17 -30.60
CA LYS A 240 1.72 -1.86 -31.22
C LYS A 240 2.49 -1.78 -32.56
N PRO A 241 1.91 -1.18 -33.62
CA PRO A 241 2.61 -0.97 -34.90
C PRO A 241 3.80 0.00 -34.79
#